data_AF-A0AAN9VVY1-F1
#
_entry.id   AF-A0AAN9VVY1-F1
#
_cell.length_a   1.000
_cell.length_b   1.000
_cell.length_c   1.000
_cell.angle_alpha   90.00
_cell.angle_beta   90.00
_cell.angle_gamma   90.00
#
_symmetry.space_group_name_H-M   'P 1'
#
loop_
_entity.id
_entity.type
_entity.pdbx_description
1 polymer ?
#
loop_
_entity_poly.entity_id
_entity_poly.type
_entity_poly.pdbx_seq_one_letter_code
_entity_poly.pdbx_strand_id
1 'polypeptide(L)'
;MNVQQNFHVPILCTGDDKTISDENQCQNKVQTISGNSKSVKILEEFKRIYLERLRKIEEETPEEGAELKLKTLASWINDLGEQNLMLVETVEQLEQEAADRVMLLEERLKKSSHIALEYLSRLEEYDNQFLNQAFEKDQPTMLPIKTSNRLMQAQQTEEILKTRISNLQNDISGLLELIRRARYEGSWDTNGLSFLEVTYEDIFGLYPHQITDNLESADHLKTTKSVSQQKITRALEDNILNDQGTKAQPGSVAGPRVAIGLSEKAEQLQSISYGSPKEKKGVSFASPTKEDYRLQDDDLLTPLKQAQNGVELARKQDAQHCGCRGERVAVARQVEESRVNVVLAQAAIEETVEELDAVADILRDREEKIRELEADIQSLQNTLIHSQQDIDVLLQPVECEASQRGLQINNFEDKLQRLSSAMKDSQKNIEDYIRDKETSYNSQKRSEQKIKKLQLELESIQEDLEQCLKTFEPSEV
;
A
#
# COMPACT_ATOMS: atom_id res chain seq x y z
N MET A 1 -16.36 -29.77 -48.56
CA MET A 1 -15.02 -29.37 -48.07
C MET A 1 -15.12 -27.89 -47.70
N ASN A 2 -15.74 -27.43 -46.60
CA ASN A 2 -15.40 -27.57 -45.16
C ASN A 2 -13.91 -27.87 -44.92
N VAL A 3 -13.14 -27.01 -44.23
CA VAL A 3 -13.36 -26.56 -42.85
C VAL A 3 -12.84 -25.13 -42.61
N GLN A 4 -13.67 -24.25 -42.04
CA GLN A 4 -13.27 -23.11 -41.22
C GLN A 4 -12.99 -23.62 -39.79
N GLN A 5 -11.87 -23.26 -39.18
CA GLN A 5 -11.62 -23.45 -37.75
C GLN A 5 -11.69 -22.10 -37.04
N ASN A 6 -12.86 -21.80 -36.50
CA ASN A 6 -13.07 -20.82 -35.43
C ASN A 6 -12.61 -21.45 -34.11
N PHE A 7 -11.62 -20.86 -33.43
CA PHE A 7 -11.39 -21.11 -32.02
C PHE A 7 -12.30 -20.18 -31.21
N HIS A 8 -13.40 -20.76 -30.73
CA HIS A 8 -14.30 -20.15 -29.75
C HIS A 8 -13.87 -20.66 -28.37
N VAL A 9 -13.36 -19.77 -27.51
CA VAL A 9 -13.16 -20.06 -26.09
C VAL A 9 -14.47 -19.73 -25.38
N PRO A 10 -15.10 -20.69 -24.66
CA PRO A 10 -16.33 -20.43 -23.93
C PRO A 10 -16.01 -19.72 -22.61
N ILE A 11 -16.47 -18.48 -22.48
CA ILE A 11 -16.58 -17.80 -21.19
C ILE A 11 -17.84 -18.36 -20.52
N LEU A 12 -17.64 -19.24 -19.54
CA LEU A 12 -18.67 -19.68 -18.60
C LEU A 12 -18.90 -18.57 -17.58
N CYS A 13 -19.81 -17.66 -17.89
CA CYS A 13 -20.48 -16.84 -16.88
C CYS A 13 -21.69 -17.62 -16.37
N THR A 14 -21.56 -18.27 -15.21
CA THR A 14 -22.73 -18.66 -14.42
C THR A 14 -23.16 -17.42 -13.65
N GLY A 15 -24.23 -16.79 -14.12
CA GLY A 15 -24.88 -15.70 -13.43
C GLY A 15 -25.60 -16.19 -12.19
N ASP A 16 -25.45 -15.44 -11.10
CA ASP A 16 -26.53 -15.26 -10.14
C ASP A 16 -27.06 -13.84 -10.28
N ASP A 17 -28.38 -13.82 -10.39
CA ASP A 17 -29.26 -12.77 -10.83
C ASP A 17 -29.46 -11.72 -9.72
N LYS A 18 -29.10 -10.45 -10.00
CA LYS A 18 -29.70 -9.20 -9.48
C LYS A 18 -28.71 -8.02 -9.62
N THR A 19 -28.84 -7.27 -10.72
CA THR A 19 -28.79 -5.79 -10.78
C THR A 19 -28.85 -5.33 -12.23
N ILE A 20 -29.93 -5.65 -12.94
CA ILE A 20 -30.31 -4.96 -14.18
C ILE A 20 -31.10 -3.72 -13.76
N SER A 21 -30.42 -2.70 -13.27
CA SER A 21 -31.00 -1.36 -13.07
C SER A 21 -30.04 -0.23 -13.43
N ASP A 22 -28.73 -0.49 -13.50
CA ASP A 22 -27.75 0.60 -13.61
C ASP A 22 -27.15 0.77 -15.03
N GLU A 23 -27.32 -0.19 -15.94
CA GLU A 23 -26.84 -0.05 -17.33
C GLU A 23 -27.72 0.88 -18.21
N ASN A 24 -28.97 1.16 -17.81
CA ASN A 24 -29.87 2.06 -18.55
C ASN A 24 -29.70 3.56 -18.19
N GLN A 25 -28.83 3.90 -17.23
CA GLN A 25 -28.61 5.30 -16.85
C GLN A 25 -27.49 5.97 -17.66
N CYS A 26 -26.60 5.20 -18.29
CA CYS A 26 -25.54 5.73 -19.16
C CYS A 26 -26.01 6.02 -20.60
N GLN A 27 -27.05 5.35 -21.10
CA GLN A 27 -27.57 5.62 -22.45
C GLN A 27 -28.51 6.83 -22.52
N ASN A 28 -29.20 7.17 -21.43
CA ASN A 28 -30.12 8.32 -21.40
C ASN A 28 -29.42 9.69 -21.33
N LYS A 29 -28.10 9.73 -21.06
CA LYS A 29 -27.34 10.99 -20.95
C LYS A 29 -26.67 11.42 -22.25
N VAL A 30 -26.52 10.53 -23.23
CA VAL A 30 -25.96 10.86 -24.56
C VAL A 30 -27.01 11.54 -25.45
N GLN A 31 -28.30 11.31 -25.21
CA GLN A 31 -29.38 11.79 -26.07
C GLN A 31 -29.79 13.26 -25.83
N THR A 32 -29.28 13.91 -24.77
CA THR A 32 -29.69 15.28 -24.38
C THR A 32 -28.72 16.39 -24.83
N ILE A 33 -27.54 16.05 -25.38
CA ILE A 33 -26.52 17.05 -25.74
C ILE A 33 -26.70 17.59 -27.18
N SER A 34 -27.38 16.86 -28.09
CA SER A 34 -27.39 17.22 -29.51
C SER A 34 -28.51 18.19 -29.95
N GLY A 35 -29.56 18.37 -29.14
CA GLY A 35 -30.78 19.09 -29.58
C GLY A 35 -30.77 20.62 -29.47
N ASN A 36 -29.84 21.22 -28.70
CA ASN A 36 -29.91 22.64 -28.32
C ASN A 36 -28.55 23.36 -28.30
N SER A 37 -27.57 22.87 -29.08
CA SER A 37 -26.25 23.51 -29.11
C SER A 37 -26.36 24.96 -29.62
N LYS A 38 -25.78 25.89 -28.87
CA LYS A 38 -25.65 27.30 -29.27
C LYS A 38 -25.07 27.45 -30.68
N SER A 39 -24.23 26.51 -31.12
CA SER A 39 -23.68 26.46 -32.49
C SER A 39 -24.74 26.27 -33.57
N VAL A 40 -25.78 25.47 -33.34
CA VAL A 40 -26.88 25.27 -34.29
C VAL A 40 -27.67 26.56 -34.49
N LYS A 41 -27.92 27.31 -33.39
CA LYS A 41 -28.58 28.62 -33.45
C LYS A 41 -27.76 29.66 -34.22
N ILE A 42 -26.43 29.61 -34.08
CA ILE A 42 -25.52 30.48 -34.84
C ILE A 42 -25.58 30.15 -36.34
N LEU A 43 -25.59 28.86 -36.71
CA LEU A 43 -25.74 28.43 -38.11
C LEU A 43 -27.08 28.85 -38.73
N GLU A 44 -28.17 28.75 -37.96
CA GLU A 44 -29.48 29.25 -38.38
C GLU A 44 -29.45 30.76 -38.64
N GLU A 45 -28.72 31.51 -37.82
CA GLU A 45 -28.57 32.95 -37.96
C GLU A 45 -27.72 33.35 -39.17
N PHE A 46 -26.62 32.63 -39.44
CA PHE A 46 -25.84 32.79 -40.67
C PHE A 46 -26.69 32.53 -41.91
N LYS A 47 -27.46 31.43 -41.90
CA LYS A 47 -28.40 31.12 -42.98
C LYS A 47 -29.41 32.24 -43.18
N ARG A 48 -29.96 32.81 -42.10
CA ARG A 48 -30.89 33.95 -42.16
C ARG A 48 -30.24 35.17 -42.81
N ILE A 49 -29.00 35.51 -42.46
CA ILE A 49 -28.28 36.67 -43.02
C ILE A 49 -28.07 36.53 -44.53
N TYR A 50 -27.66 35.34 -44.98
CA TYR A 50 -27.45 35.08 -46.41
C TYR A 50 -28.76 35.11 -47.21
N LEU A 51 -29.83 34.51 -46.66
CA LEU A 51 -31.17 34.57 -47.27
C LEU A 51 -31.71 36.00 -47.34
N GLU A 52 -31.51 36.80 -46.30
CA GLU A 52 -31.94 38.20 -46.26
C GLU A 52 -31.15 39.07 -47.24
N ARG A 53 -29.84 38.83 -47.41
CA ARG A 53 -29.04 39.49 -48.46
C ARG A 53 -29.53 39.14 -49.86
N LEU A 54 -29.82 37.86 -50.11
CA LEU A 54 -30.37 37.41 -51.39
C LEU A 54 -31.74 38.03 -51.68
N ARG A 55 -32.62 38.11 -50.68
CA ARG A 55 -33.93 38.76 -50.79
C ARG A 55 -33.81 40.24 -51.13
N LYS A 56 -32.90 40.98 -50.47
CA LYS A 56 -32.67 42.40 -50.77
C LYS A 56 -32.16 42.63 -52.19
N ILE A 57 -31.22 41.80 -52.67
CA ILE A 57 -30.71 41.90 -54.05
C ILE A 57 -31.82 41.63 -55.07
N GLU A 58 -32.73 40.70 -54.76
CA GLU A 58 -33.90 40.38 -55.59
C GLU A 58 -34.95 41.49 -55.63
N GLU A 59 -35.16 42.21 -54.52
CA GLU A 59 -36.08 43.35 -54.42
C GLU A 59 -35.51 44.64 -55.05
N GLU A 60 -34.20 44.90 -54.91
CA GLU A 60 -33.56 46.15 -55.33
C GLU A 60 -33.08 46.12 -56.79
N THR A 61 -32.70 44.96 -57.33
CA THR A 61 -32.07 44.84 -58.65
C THR A 61 -32.54 43.59 -59.42
N PRO A 62 -33.80 43.55 -59.90
CA PRO A 62 -34.36 42.36 -60.54
C PRO A 62 -33.73 42.00 -61.90
N GLU A 63 -33.27 42.99 -62.69
CA GLU A 63 -32.70 42.76 -64.04
C GLU A 63 -31.16 42.63 -64.07
N GLU A 64 -30.43 43.23 -63.12
CA GLU A 64 -28.95 43.23 -63.08
C GLU A 64 -28.36 42.51 -61.84
N GLY A 65 -29.20 42.06 -60.90
CA GLY A 65 -28.76 41.48 -59.62
C GLY A 65 -28.16 40.07 -59.70
N ALA A 66 -28.11 39.44 -60.87
CA ALA A 66 -27.60 38.08 -61.03
C ALA A 66 -26.13 37.93 -60.60
N GLU A 67 -25.29 38.92 -60.93
CA GLU A 67 -23.87 38.91 -60.55
C GLU A 67 -23.69 39.04 -59.02
N LEU A 68 -24.47 39.91 -58.38
CA LEU A 68 -24.47 40.09 -56.92
C LEU A 68 -24.99 38.84 -56.18
N LYS A 69 -26.01 38.17 -56.73
CA LYS A 69 -26.50 36.88 -56.21
C LYS A 69 -25.41 35.81 -56.29
N LEU A 70 -24.74 35.68 -57.45
CA LEU A 70 -23.63 34.74 -57.63
C LEU A 70 -22.47 35.02 -56.66
N LYS A 71 -22.09 36.29 -56.47
CA LYS A 71 -21.04 36.68 -55.52
C LYS A 71 -21.43 36.36 -54.07
N THR A 72 -22.69 36.58 -53.71
CA THR A 72 -23.22 36.26 -52.37
C THR A 72 -23.23 34.75 -52.12
N LEU A 73 -23.66 33.95 -53.11
CA LEU A 73 -23.63 32.49 -53.03
C LEU A 73 -22.20 31.94 -53.00
N ALA A 74 -21.29 32.51 -53.78
CA ALA A 74 -19.88 32.14 -53.76
C ALA A 74 -19.24 32.40 -52.38
N SER A 75 -19.54 33.54 -51.76
CA SER A 75 -19.13 33.84 -50.38
C SER A 75 -19.70 32.81 -49.39
N TRP A 76 -20.99 32.46 -49.52
CA TRP A 76 -21.60 31.46 -48.65
C TRP A 76 -20.96 30.07 -48.80
N ILE A 77 -20.67 29.66 -50.04
CA ILE A 77 -19.98 28.38 -50.32
C ILE A 77 -18.56 28.38 -49.73
N ASN A 78 -17.83 29.50 -49.82
CA ASN A 78 -16.50 29.62 -49.25
C ASN A 78 -16.53 29.48 -47.72
N ASP A 79 -17.42 30.21 -47.05
CA ASP A 79 -17.59 30.14 -45.59
C ASP A 79 -18.00 28.73 -45.13
N LEU A 80 -18.89 28.06 -45.88
CA LEU A 80 -19.24 26.66 -45.63
C LEU A 80 -18.04 25.72 -45.82
N GLY A 81 -17.18 26.00 -46.81
CA GLY A 81 -15.93 25.28 -47.03
C GLY A 81 -14.97 25.40 -45.85
N GLU A 82 -14.77 26.62 -45.34
CA GLU A 82 -13.91 26.89 -44.18
C GLU A 82 -14.46 26.24 -42.90
N GLN A 83 -15.78 26.30 -42.67
CA GLN A 83 -16.42 25.65 -41.52
C GLN A 83 -16.29 24.12 -41.59
N ASN A 84 -16.49 23.53 -42.77
CA ASN A 84 -16.32 22.10 -42.95
C ASN A 84 -14.86 21.67 -42.76
N LEU A 85 -13.90 22.49 -43.20
CA LEU A 85 -12.48 22.22 -42.97
C LEU A 85 -12.15 22.22 -41.47
N MET A 86 -12.59 23.26 -40.74
CA MET A 86 -12.40 23.34 -39.29
C MET A 86 -13.09 22.18 -38.55
N LEU A 87 -14.28 21.77 -39.01
CA LEU A 87 -14.98 20.63 -38.43
C LEU A 87 -14.21 19.32 -38.64
N VAL A 88 -13.65 19.10 -39.83
CA VAL A 88 -12.82 17.92 -40.10
C VAL A 88 -11.55 17.93 -39.24
N GLU A 89 -10.85 19.06 -39.14
CA GLU A 89 -9.65 19.19 -38.29
C GLU A 89 -9.96 18.93 -36.82
N THR A 90 -11.07 19.47 -36.30
CA THR A 90 -11.49 19.25 -34.91
C THR A 90 -11.92 17.82 -34.65
N VAL A 91 -12.61 17.17 -35.60
CA VAL A 91 -12.95 15.74 -35.50
C VAL A 91 -11.68 14.89 -35.52
N GLU A 92 -10.72 15.18 -36.39
CA GLU A 92 -9.44 14.46 -36.45
C GLU A 92 -8.65 14.59 -35.14
N GLN A 93 -8.62 15.80 -34.54
CA GLN A 93 -8.01 16.01 -33.23
C GLN A 93 -8.71 15.20 -32.12
N LEU A 94 -10.04 15.15 -32.12
CA LEU A 94 -10.81 14.36 -31.15
C LEU A 94 -10.60 12.85 -31.34
N GLU A 95 -10.50 12.39 -32.59
CA GLU A 95 -10.17 10.99 -32.91
C GLU A 95 -8.77 10.63 -32.42
N GLN A 96 -7.78 11.52 -32.63
CA GLN A 96 -6.42 11.32 -32.15
C GLN A 96 -6.37 11.30 -30.61
N GLU A 97 -7.04 12.24 -29.94
CA GLU A 97 -7.09 12.26 -28.47
C GLU A 97 -7.79 11.02 -27.91
N ALA A 98 -8.86 10.56 -28.55
CA ALA A 98 -9.54 9.32 -28.18
C ALA A 98 -8.61 8.10 -28.34
N ALA A 99 -7.86 8.04 -29.45
CA ALA A 99 -6.87 6.99 -29.68
C ALA A 99 -5.76 6.99 -28.61
N ASP A 100 -5.23 8.17 -28.26
CA ASP A 100 -4.20 8.32 -27.23
C ASP A 100 -4.70 7.90 -25.84
N ARG A 101 -5.95 8.27 -25.49
CA ARG A 101 -6.60 7.85 -24.24
C ARG A 101 -6.79 6.33 -24.18
N VAL A 102 -7.20 5.70 -25.29
CA VAL A 102 -7.33 4.24 -25.38
C VAL A 102 -5.98 3.56 -25.22
N MET A 103 -4.94 4.02 -25.92
CA MET A 103 -3.58 3.49 -25.79
C MET A 103 -3.06 3.55 -24.35
N LEU A 104 -3.27 4.67 -23.65
CA LEU A 104 -2.88 4.83 -22.24
C LEU A 104 -3.63 3.84 -21.33
N LEU A 105 -4.93 3.64 -21.56
CA LEU A 105 -5.74 2.69 -20.81
C LEU A 105 -5.29 1.24 -21.05
N GLU A 106 -4.96 0.87 -22.29
CA GLU A 106 -4.40 -0.43 -22.61
C GLU A 106 -3.05 -0.68 -21.91
N GLU A 107 -2.18 0.33 -21.86
CA GLU A 107 -0.90 0.23 -21.16
C GLU A 107 -1.10 0.04 -19.65
N ARG A 108 -2.00 0.81 -19.03
CA ARG A 108 -2.34 0.68 -17.61
C ARG A 108 -2.94 -0.69 -17.31
N LEU A 109 -3.82 -1.19 -18.17
CA LEU A 109 -4.42 -2.51 -18.03
C LEU A 109 -3.36 -3.61 -18.14
N LYS A 110 -2.42 -3.51 -19.09
CA LYS A 110 -1.29 -4.45 -19.21
C LYS A 110 -0.40 -4.44 -17.97
N LYS A 111 -0.07 -3.28 -17.42
CA LYS A 111 0.71 -3.16 -16.17
C LYS A 111 -0.03 -3.78 -14.98
N SER A 112 -1.31 -3.48 -14.81
CA SER A 112 -2.14 -4.05 -13.74
C SER A 112 -2.24 -5.58 -13.86
N SER A 113 -2.48 -6.09 -15.07
CA SER A 113 -2.52 -7.54 -15.35
C SER A 113 -1.19 -8.23 -15.06
N HIS A 114 -0.07 -7.59 -15.43
CA HIS A 114 1.26 -8.12 -15.14
C HIS A 114 1.52 -8.23 -13.63
N ILE A 115 1.19 -7.19 -12.87
CA ILE A 115 1.31 -7.19 -11.41
C ILE A 115 0.42 -8.28 -10.79
N ALA A 116 -0.82 -8.42 -11.26
CA ALA A 116 -1.72 -9.47 -10.79
C ALA A 116 -1.16 -10.88 -11.06
N LEU A 117 -0.59 -11.12 -12.25
CA LEU A 117 0.07 -12.38 -12.58
C LEU A 117 1.28 -12.64 -11.68
N GLU A 118 2.10 -11.63 -11.40
CA GLU A 118 3.24 -11.76 -10.49
C GLU A 118 2.79 -12.15 -9.06
N TYR A 119 1.71 -11.55 -8.57
CA TYR A 119 1.11 -11.93 -7.28
C TYR A 119 0.59 -13.38 -7.29
N LEU A 120 -0.11 -13.79 -8.35
CA LEU A 120 -0.61 -15.16 -8.48
C LEU A 120 0.53 -16.18 -8.54
N SER A 121 1.60 -15.89 -9.29
CA SER A 121 2.79 -16.76 -9.34
C SER A 121 3.46 -16.88 -7.97
N ARG A 122 3.56 -15.80 -7.19
CA ARG A 122 4.07 -15.86 -5.81
C ARG A 122 3.19 -16.70 -4.89
N LEU A 123 1.87 -16.63 -5.04
CA LEU A 123 0.94 -17.47 -4.27
C LEU A 123 1.11 -18.95 -4.63
N GLU A 124 1.22 -19.29 -5.92
CA GLU A 124 1.51 -20.65 -6.36
C GLU A 124 2.86 -21.16 -5.79
N GLU A 125 3.89 -20.32 -5.73
CA GLU A 125 5.16 -20.67 -5.11
C GLU A 125 5.00 -20.98 -3.61
N TYR A 126 4.20 -20.21 -2.87
CA TYR A 126 3.92 -20.48 -1.46
C TYR A 126 3.13 -21.78 -1.25
N ASP A 127 2.12 -22.04 -2.07
CA ASP A 127 1.34 -23.27 -2.02
C ASP A 127 2.21 -24.48 -2.35
N ASN A 128 3.07 -24.38 -3.36
CA ASN A 128 4.03 -25.42 -3.70
C ASN A 128 5.08 -25.63 -2.59
N GLN A 129 5.55 -24.56 -1.94
CA GLN A 129 6.44 -24.68 -0.78
C GLN A 129 5.75 -25.35 0.43
N PHE A 130 4.47 -25.04 0.66
CA PHE A 130 3.67 -25.65 1.71
C PHE A 130 3.43 -27.14 1.44
N LEU A 131 3.07 -27.50 0.20
CA LEU A 131 2.88 -28.89 -0.21
C LEU A 131 4.18 -29.69 -0.15
N ASN A 132 5.30 -29.15 -0.63
CA ASN A 132 6.61 -29.81 -0.55
C ASN A 132 7.05 -30.03 0.91
N GLN A 133 6.74 -29.11 1.83
CA GLN A 133 6.99 -29.29 3.28
C GLN A 133 6.05 -30.32 3.93
N ALA A 134 4.83 -30.47 3.43
CA ALA A 134 3.90 -31.50 3.91
C ALA A 134 4.34 -32.91 3.48
N PHE A 135 4.91 -33.06 2.28
CA PHE A 135 5.44 -34.33 1.78
C PHE A 135 6.81 -34.73 2.40
N GLU A 136 7.61 -33.79 2.91
CA GLU A 136 8.89 -34.12 3.59
C GLU A 136 8.75 -34.67 5.04
N LYS A 137 7.52 -34.78 5.59
CA LYS A 137 7.30 -35.21 6.99
C LYS A 137 7.42 -36.72 7.27
N ASP A 138 7.72 -37.55 6.26
CA ASP A 138 7.90 -39.00 6.42
C ASP A 138 9.37 -39.45 6.65
N GLN A 139 10.33 -38.54 6.90
CA GLN A 139 11.70 -38.90 7.33
C GLN A 139 12.07 -38.38 8.74
N PRO A 140 12.29 -39.26 9.74
CA PRO A 140 12.37 -38.87 11.15
C PRO A 140 13.79 -38.55 11.68
N THR A 141 14.66 -37.86 10.93
CA THR A 141 16.03 -37.57 11.42
C THR A 141 16.57 -36.16 11.14
N MET A 142 15.89 -35.31 10.36
CA MET A 142 16.44 -33.99 9.92
C MET A 142 15.72 -32.75 10.48
N LEU A 143 14.68 -32.92 11.32
CA LEU A 143 13.84 -31.85 11.84
C LEU A 143 14.52 -30.84 12.79
N PRO A 144 15.45 -31.22 13.70
CA PRO A 144 16.01 -30.27 14.67
C PRO A 144 17.02 -29.29 14.05
N ILE A 145 17.76 -29.71 13.02
CA ILE A 145 18.86 -28.92 12.46
C ILE A 145 18.33 -27.82 11.52
N LYS A 146 17.35 -28.14 10.67
CA LYS A 146 16.74 -27.15 9.75
C LYS A 146 15.93 -26.09 10.51
N THR A 147 15.21 -26.45 11.56
CA THR A 147 14.45 -25.51 12.39
C THR A 147 15.37 -24.60 13.22
N SER A 148 16.47 -25.14 13.74
CA SER A 148 17.50 -24.37 14.44
C SER A 148 18.18 -23.34 13.52
N ASN A 149 18.55 -23.73 12.30
CA ASN A 149 19.15 -22.81 11.33
C ASN A 149 18.20 -21.68 10.90
N ARG A 150 16.90 -21.97 10.76
CA ARG A 150 15.88 -20.95 10.43
C ARG A 150 15.63 -19.98 11.58
N LEU A 151 15.61 -20.47 12.82
CA LEU A 151 15.48 -19.61 14.00
C LEU A 151 16.69 -18.69 14.14
N MET A 152 17.90 -19.20 13.88
CA MET A 152 19.13 -18.41 13.91
C MET A 152 19.18 -17.33 12.82
N GLN A 153 18.71 -17.64 11.60
CA GLN A 153 18.61 -16.66 10.51
C GLN A 153 17.57 -15.57 10.83
N ALA A 154 16.40 -15.95 11.34
CA ALA A 154 15.36 -14.99 11.73
C ALA A 154 15.86 -14.03 12.83
N GLN A 155 16.56 -14.56 13.84
CA GLN A 155 17.18 -13.76 14.89
C GLN A 155 18.26 -12.80 14.36
N GLN A 156 19.09 -13.24 13.42
CA GLN A 156 20.08 -12.37 12.77
C GLN A 156 19.43 -11.25 11.97
N THR A 157 18.37 -11.54 11.21
CA THR A 157 17.64 -10.51 10.46
C THR A 157 16.94 -9.51 11.38
N GLU A 158 16.43 -9.96 12.53
CA GLU A 158 15.80 -9.09 13.51
C GLU A 158 16.80 -8.08 14.09
N GLU A 159 18.01 -8.51 14.44
CA GLU A 159 19.06 -7.63 14.97
C GLU A 159 19.58 -6.64 13.92
N ILE A 160 19.70 -7.06 12.65
CA ILE A 160 20.04 -6.15 11.55
C ILE A 160 18.95 -5.08 11.38
N LEU A 161 17.68 -5.47 11.42
CA LEU A 161 16.55 -4.54 11.28
C LEU A 161 16.46 -3.57 12.47
N LYS A 162 16.65 -4.04 13.70
CA LYS A 162 16.70 -3.16 14.89
C LYS A 162 17.81 -2.13 14.78
N THR A 163 19.00 -2.56 14.35
CA THR A 163 20.14 -1.66 14.13
C THR A 163 19.81 -0.61 13.08
N ARG A 164 19.22 -1.02 11.96
CA ARG A 164 18.81 -0.10 10.88
C ARG A 164 17.74 0.89 11.33
N ILE A 165 16.75 0.44 12.10
CA ILE A 165 15.71 1.32 12.68
C ILE A 165 16.36 2.37 13.59
N SER A 166 17.29 1.94 14.47
CA SER A 166 18.02 2.88 15.33
C SER A 166 18.84 3.89 14.53
N ASN A 167 19.47 3.46 13.44
CA ASN A 167 20.24 4.35 12.57
C ASN A 167 19.32 5.38 11.90
N LEU A 168 18.20 4.95 11.32
CA LEU A 168 17.24 5.84 10.68
C LEU A 168 16.58 6.81 11.68
N GLN A 169 16.33 6.38 12.92
CA GLN A 169 15.83 7.27 13.97
C GLN A 169 16.85 8.37 14.33
N ASN A 170 18.15 8.04 14.34
CA ASN A 170 19.21 9.04 14.49
C ASN A 170 19.20 10.01 13.31
N ASP A 171 19.09 9.50 12.08
CA ASP A 171 19.08 10.32 10.87
C ASP A 171 17.87 11.26 10.82
N ILE A 172 16.68 10.78 11.18
CA ILE A 172 15.48 11.61 11.30
C ILE A 172 15.72 12.73 12.32
N SER A 173 16.31 12.42 13.48
CA SER A 173 16.64 13.42 14.49
C SER A 173 17.64 14.46 13.96
N GLY A 174 18.66 14.00 13.22
CA GLY A 174 19.62 14.86 12.55
C GLY A 174 18.98 15.76 11.48
N LEU A 175 18.06 15.23 10.67
CA LEU A 175 17.36 15.99 9.64
C LEU A 175 16.43 17.04 10.25
N LEU A 176 15.72 16.69 11.32
CA LEU A 176 14.87 17.64 12.05
C LEU A 176 15.71 18.77 12.64
N GLU A 177 16.88 18.47 13.18
CA GLU A 177 17.79 19.49 13.69
C GLU A 177 18.39 20.36 12.58
N LEU A 178 18.73 19.77 11.43
CA LEU A 178 19.17 20.51 10.23
C LEU A 178 18.07 21.48 9.75
N ILE A 179 16.82 21.01 9.66
CA ILE A 179 15.66 21.85 9.30
C ILE A 179 15.45 22.96 10.34
N ARG A 180 15.63 22.66 11.64
CA ARG A 180 15.55 23.64 12.71
C ARG A 180 16.61 24.74 12.52
N ARG A 181 17.87 24.39 12.30
CA ARG A 181 18.96 25.36 12.04
C ARG A 181 18.69 26.21 10.81
N ALA A 182 18.27 25.58 9.71
CA ALA A 182 17.91 26.30 8.50
C ALA A 182 16.81 27.34 8.73
N ARG A 183 15.79 26.99 9.54
CA ARG A 183 14.65 27.87 9.79
C ARG A 183 14.94 29.00 10.77
N TYR A 184 15.69 28.74 11.83
CA TYR A 184 15.87 29.69 12.94
C TYR A 184 17.21 30.42 12.92
N GLU A 185 18.25 29.77 12.40
CA GLU A 185 19.63 30.28 12.38
C GLU A 185 20.06 30.64 10.95
N GLY A 186 19.32 30.20 9.93
CA GLY A 186 19.61 30.44 8.52
C GLY A 186 20.80 29.64 8.00
N SER A 187 21.32 28.66 8.77
CA SER A 187 22.44 27.81 8.39
C SER A 187 21.97 26.42 7.95
N TRP A 188 22.52 25.94 6.83
CA TRP A 188 22.32 24.58 6.32
C TRP A 188 23.51 23.67 6.65
N ASP A 189 24.21 23.96 7.75
CA ASP A 189 25.44 23.26 8.10
C ASP A 189 25.15 21.93 8.83
N THR A 190 25.79 20.86 8.37
CA THR A 190 25.70 19.54 8.99
C THR A 190 26.69 19.36 10.15
N ASN A 191 27.36 20.42 10.59
CA ASN A 191 28.38 20.33 11.63
C ASN A 191 27.78 19.80 12.94
N GLY A 192 28.33 18.70 13.44
CA GLY A 192 27.84 18.03 14.65
C GLY A 192 26.61 17.15 14.45
N LEU A 193 26.15 16.94 13.22
CA LEU A 193 25.13 15.96 12.87
C LEU A 193 25.79 14.76 12.19
N SER A 194 25.51 13.55 12.68
CA SER A 194 26.01 12.31 12.09
C SER A 194 24.84 11.54 11.49
N PHE A 195 24.83 11.43 10.17
CA PHE A 195 23.90 10.55 9.45
C PHE A 195 24.56 9.19 9.22
N LEU A 196 23.83 8.12 9.48
CA LEU A 196 24.31 6.74 9.47
C LEU A 196 23.82 5.97 8.24
N GLU A 197 22.58 6.20 7.79
CA GLU A 197 21.99 5.58 6.60
C GLU A 197 21.79 6.59 5.46
N VAL A 198 21.40 7.83 5.79
CA VAL A 198 21.17 8.91 4.82
C VAL A 198 22.51 9.56 4.43
N THR A 199 22.78 9.65 3.13
CA THR A 199 24.01 10.26 2.62
C THR A 199 23.87 11.76 2.41
N TYR A 200 25.00 12.46 2.27
CA TYR A 200 24.99 13.90 1.99
C TYR A 200 24.26 14.21 0.66
N GLU A 201 24.44 13.33 -0.33
CA GLU A 201 23.82 13.42 -1.64
C GLU A 201 22.29 13.29 -1.57
N ASP A 202 21.76 12.49 -0.64
CA ASP A 202 20.31 12.34 -0.45
C ASP A 202 19.67 13.62 0.12
N ILE A 203 20.43 14.41 0.87
CA ILE A 203 19.95 15.62 1.54
C ILE A 203 20.09 16.86 0.65
N PHE A 204 21.24 17.02 0.00
CA PHE A 204 21.60 18.24 -0.74
C PHE A 204 21.63 18.07 -2.25
N GLY A 205 21.47 16.85 -2.76
CA GLY A 205 21.64 16.53 -4.18
C GLY A 205 23.11 16.53 -4.62
N LEU A 206 23.36 16.18 -5.88
CA LEU A 206 24.70 16.22 -6.49
C LEU A 206 25.22 17.68 -6.55
N TYR A 207 26.50 17.88 -6.25
CA TYR A 207 27.16 19.18 -6.35
C TYR A 207 27.00 19.80 -7.75
N PRO A 208 26.75 21.12 -7.87
CA PRO A 208 26.58 21.81 -9.17
C PRO A 208 27.79 21.73 -10.13
N HIS A 209 28.94 21.22 -9.71
CA HIS A 209 30.14 21.09 -10.55
C HIS A 209 30.28 19.72 -11.24
N GLN A 210 29.28 18.85 -11.15
CA GLN A 210 29.26 17.56 -11.87
C GLN A 210 28.22 17.51 -13.00
N ILE A 211 27.50 18.61 -13.26
CA ILE A 211 26.50 18.68 -14.32
C ILE A 211 27.13 19.07 -15.67
N THR A 212 28.34 19.63 -15.71
CA THR A 212 28.91 20.18 -16.96
C THR A 212 29.71 19.22 -17.83
N ASP A 213 29.96 17.97 -17.43
CA ASP A 213 30.78 17.04 -18.24
C ASP A 213 30.05 15.76 -18.70
N ASN A 214 28.74 15.63 -18.50
CA ASN A 214 28.01 14.39 -18.82
C ASN A 214 26.84 14.55 -19.81
N LEU A 215 27.06 15.28 -20.91
CA LEU A 215 26.16 15.27 -22.08
C LEU A 215 26.63 14.37 -23.24
N GLU A 216 27.72 13.58 -23.07
CA GLU A 216 28.19 12.64 -24.10
C GLU A 216 28.47 11.19 -23.62
N SER A 217 28.00 10.74 -22.45
CA SER A 217 28.20 9.32 -22.08
C SER A 217 27.05 8.72 -21.27
N ALA A 218 25.98 8.37 -21.98
CA ALA A 218 24.79 7.71 -21.44
C ALA A 218 24.92 6.17 -21.29
N ASP A 219 26.14 5.61 -21.25
CA ASP A 219 26.32 4.13 -21.26
C ASP A 219 27.08 3.53 -20.05
N HIS A 220 27.47 4.31 -19.04
CA HIS A 220 28.29 3.77 -17.92
C HIS A 220 27.72 3.86 -16.51
N LEU A 221 26.47 4.33 -16.32
CA LEU A 221 25.82 4.35 -15.00
C LEU A 221 24.94 3.12 -14.70
N LYS A 222 25.35 1.93 -15.17
CA LYS A 222 24.78 0.63 -14.75
C LYS A 222 25.73 -0.17 -13.84
N THR A 223 26.94 0.30 -13.59
CA THR A 223 28.03 -0.56 -13.08
C THR A 223 28.36 -0.39 -11.59
N THR A 224 27.80 0.57 -10.88
CA THR A 224 28.10 0.79 -9.44
C THR A 224 27.00 0.36 -8.48
N LYS A 225 25.76 0.18 -8.95
CA LYS A 225 24.69 -0.49 -8.17
C LYS A 225 24.79 -2.03 -8.20
N SER A 226 25.53 -2.61 -9.15
CA SER A 226 25.64 -4.08 -9.28
C SER A 226 26.64 -4.72 -8.31
N VAL A 227 27.62 -3.98 -7.77
CA VAL A 227 28.69 -4.56 -6.93
C VAL A 227 28.20 -4.88 -5.50
N SER A 228 27.24 -4.13 -4.97
CA SER A 228 26.66 -4.40 -3.64
C SER A 228 25.55 -5.46 -3.69
N GLN A 229 24.84 -5.59 -4.81
CA GLN A 229 23.87 -6.68 -5.02
C GLN A 229 24.57 -8.00 -5.40
N GLN A 230 25.68 -7.99 -6.15
CA GLN A 230 26.44 -9.20 -6.50
C GLN A 230 27.13 -9.90 -5.32
N LYS A 231 27.42 -9.21 -4.22
CA LYS A 231 27.99 -9.84 -3.02
C LYS A 231 26.98 -10.70 -2.25
N ILE A 232 25.68 -10.41 -2.39
CA ILE A 232 24.61 -11.17 -1.74
C ILE A 232 24.21 -12.39 -2.58
N THR A 233 24.27 -12.28 -3.92
CA THR A 233 23.92 -13.41 -4.82
C THR A 233 24.99 -14.50 -4.85
N ARG A 234 26.29 -14.16 -4.77
CA ARG A 234 27.37 -15.18 -4.76
C ARG A 234 27.41 -16.03 -3.49
N ALA A 235 26.91 -15.54 -2.35
CA ALA A 235 26.83 -16.32 -1.11
C ALA A 235 25.70 -17.38 -1.12
N LEU A 236 24.76 -17.28 -2.06
CA LEU A 236 23.65 -18.23 -2.24
C LEU A 236 23.96 -19.32 -3.29
N GLU A 237 24.79 -19.02 -4.29
CA GLU A 237 25.15 -19.96 -5.36
C GLU A 237 26.18 -21.02 -4.91
N ASP A 238 27.07 -20.69 -3.97
CA ASP A 238 28.07 -21.64 -3.44
C ASP A 238 27.46 -22.76 -2.56
N ASN A 239 26.18 -22.63 -2.15
CA ASN A 239 25.46 -23.68 -1.42
C ASN A 239 24.66 -24.65 -2.32
N ILE A 240 24.51 -24.36 -3.62
CA ILE A 240 23.67 -25.15 -4.53
C ILE A 240 24.48 -26.16 -5.36
N LEU A 241 25.81 -26.03 -5.42
CA LEU A 241 26.68 -26.88 -6.24
C LEU A 241 27.21 -28.15 -5.56
N ASN A 242 26.76 -28.47 -4.34
CA ASN A 242 27.30 -29.59 -3.55
C ASN A 242 26.28 -30.70 -3.22
N ASP A 243 25.23 -30.86 -4.02
CA ASP A 243 24.33 -32.02 -3.92
C ASP A 243 24.00 -32.60 -5.30
N GLN A 244 25.03 -33.14 -5.95
CA GLN A 244 24.85 -34.13 -7.03
C GLN A 244 25.42 -35.47 -6.58
N GLY A 245 24.54 -36.35 -6.12
CA GLY A 245 24.90 -37.74 -5.92
C GLY A 245 23.81 -38.60 -5.29
N THR A 246 22.79 -39.01 -6.05
CA THR A 246 22.52 -40.44 -6.31
C THR A 246 21.27 -40.65 -7.17
N LYS A 247 21.42 -41.57 -8.14
CA LYS A 247 20.40 -42.09 -9.05
C LYS A 247 19.45 -43.07 -8.34
N ALA A 248 18.16 -43.05 -8.68
CA ALA A 248 17.34 -44.28 -8.81
C ALA A 248 16.07 -44.04 -9.64
N GLN A 249 15.60 -45.14 -10.25
CA GLN A 249 14.64 -45.29 -11.35
C GLN A 249 13.12 -45.23 -10.97
N PRO A 250 12.20 -45.26 -11.98
CA PRO A 250 10.77 -45.05 -11.79
C PRO A 250 9.96 -46.35 -11.63
N GLY A 251 8.90 -46.29 -10.81
CA GLY A 251 7.77 -47.22 -10.77
C GLY A 251 6.60 -46.54 -10.07
N SER A 252 5.52 -46.21 -10.79
CA SER A 252 4.24 -46.95 -10.80
C SER A 252 3.75 -47.36 -9.42
N VAL A 253 2.62 -46.79 -8.95
CA VAL A 253 1.43 -47.49 -8.40
C VAL A 253 0.30 -46.47 -8.16
N ALA A 254 -0.92 -46.97 -8.35
CA ALA A 254 -2.22 -46.32 -8.40
C ALA A 254 -2.85 -45.87 -7.05
N GLY A 255 -3.61 -44.77 -7.12
CA GLY A 255 -4.89 -44.48 -6.42
C GLY A 255 -4.90 -44.26 -4.89
N PRO A 256 -6.04 -43.88 -4.27
CA PRO A 256 -7.32 -43.43 -4.83
C PRO A 256 -7.89 -42.11 -4.21
N ARG A 257 -8.94 -41.61 -4.86
CA ARG A 257 -9.96 -40.66 -4.36
C ARG A 257 -10.42 -40.96 -2.93
N VAL A 258 -10.55 -39.91 -2.10
CA VAL A 258 -11.62 -39.80 -1.10
C VAL A 258 -12.09 -38.34 -1.04
N ALA A 259 -13.37 -38.17 -1.35
CA ALA A 259 -14.14 -36.95 -1.18
C ALA A 259 -14.98 -37.09 0.10
N ILE A 260 -14.84 -36.17 1.06
CA ILE A 260 -15.75 -35.86 2.17
C ILE A 260 -15.40 -34.39 2.51
N GLY A 261 -16.26 -33.38 2.42
CA GLY A 261 -17.66 -33.28 2.79
C GLY A 261 -17.76 -32.18 3.86
N LEU A 262 -17.78 -30.91 3.46
CA LEU A 262 -18.09 -29.78 4.34
C LEU A 262 -19.54 -29.37 4.06
N SER A 263 -20.43 -29.68 5.00
CA SER A 263 -21.79 -29.14 5.07
C SER A 263 -21.94 -28.40 6.40
N GLU A 264 -22.37 -27.15 6.25
CA GLU A 264 -23.36 -26.45 7.07
C GLU A 264 -23.14 -26.35 8.57
N LYS A 265 -22.87 -25.11 9.00
CA LYS A 265 -23.81 -24.41 9.90
C LYS A 265 -23.58 -22.91 9.88
N ALA A 266 -24.40 -22.25 9.07
CA ALA A 266 -24.71 -20.83 9.21
C ALA A 266 -25.97 -20.68 10.09
N GLU A 267 -26.08 -19.51 10.70
CA GLU A 267 -27.26 -18.92 11.34
C GLU A 267 -27.69 -19.47 12.71
N GLN A 268 -27.37 -18.70 13.75
CA GLN A 268 -28.37 -17.99 14.55
C GLN A 268 -27.63 -17.12 15.58
N LEU A 269 -27.85 -15.81 15.53
CA LEU A 269 -28.36 -15.00 16.64
C LEU A 269 -28.33 -13.52 16.26
N GLN A 270 -29.53 -12.97 16.07
CA GLN A 270 -29.80 -11.54 16.03
C GLN A 270 -29.80 -10.94 17.44
N SER A 271 -29.57 -9.62 17.44
CA SER A 271 -30.03 -8.63 18.42
C SER A 271 -29.28 -8.58 19.76
N ILE A 272 -28.19 -7.80 19.78
CA ILE A 272 -27.88 -7.01 20.97
C ILE A 272 -27.51 -5.58 20.56
N SER A 273 -28.38 -4.65 20.95
CA SER A 273 -28.18 -3.21 20.93
C SER A 273 -27.27 -2.83 22.10
N TYR A 274 -26.15 -2.15 21.82
CA TYR A 274 -25.39 -1.42 22.84
C TYR A 274 -25.02 -0.02 22.34
N GLY A 275 -25.13 0.94 23.26
CA GLY A 275 -25.18 2.37 23.01
C GLY A 275 -23.86 3.01 22.62
N SER A 276 -23.99 4.10 21.85
CA SER A 276 -22.93 4.98 21.39
C SER A 276 -22.04 5.52 22.53
N PRO A 277 -20.71 5.43 22.40
CA PRO A 277 -19.79 6.21 23.22
C PRO A 277 -19.76 7.67 22.72
N LYS A 278 -19.83 8.58 23.68
CA LYS A 278 -19.86 10.04 23.48
C LYS A 278 -18.64 10.54 22.70
N GLU A 279 -18.94 11.27 21.63
CA GLU A 279 -18.00 12.04 20.82
C GLU A 279 -17.14 12.97 21.68
N LYS A 280 -15.82 12.88 21.53
CA LYS A 280 -14.89 13.92 21.96
C LYS A 280 -14.95 15.04 20.93
N LYS A 281 -15.27 16.25 21.39
CA LYS A 281 -15.30 17.49 20.60
C LYS A 281 -13.93 17.73 19.94
N GLY A 282 -13.82 17.36 18.66
CA GLY A 282 -12.79 17.81 17.76
C GLY A 282 -13.02 19.27 17.39
N VAL A 283 -11.93 20.04 17.32
CA VAL A 283 -11.91 21.45 16.97
C VAL A 283 -12.44 21.61 15.54
N SER A 284 -13.61 22.25 15.41
CA SER A 284 -14.17 22.67 14.13
C SER A 284 -13.28 23.77 13.55
N PHE A 285 -12.57 23.44 12.48
CA PHE A 285 -12.15 24.45 11.50
C PHE A 285 -13.37 24.78 10.66
N ALA A 286 -13.99 25.93 10.96
CA ALA A 286 -14.99 26.50 10.07
C ALA A 286 -14.28 26.91 8.77
N SER A 287 -14.58 26.22 7.68
CA SER A 287 -14.17 26.65 6.35
C SER A 287 -14.78 28.03 6.07
N PRO A 288 -14.01 28.99 5.55
CA PRO A 288 -14.52 30.32 5.24
C PRO A 288 -15.66 30.20 4.23
N THR A 289 -16.80 30.76 4.57
CA THR A 289 -17.99 30.75 3.72
C THR A 289 -17.75 31.64 2.50
N LYS A 290 -18.37 31.29 1.36
CA LYS A 290 -18.28 31.99 0.06
C LYS A 290 -18.53 33.52 0.09
N GLU A 291 -18.99 34.08 1.20
CA GLU A 291 -19.20 35.52 1.39
C GLU A 291 -17.93 36.28 1.79
N ASP A 292 -16.89 35.62 2.30
CA ASP A 292 -15.68 36.29 2.83
C ASP A 292 -14.69 36.76 1.74
N TYR A 293 -14.92 36.39 0.47
CA TYR A 293 -14.08 36.79 -0.67
C TYR A 293 -14.78 37.71 -1.68
N ARG A 294 -15.97 38.26 -1.36
CA ARG A 294 -16.54 39.36 -2.15
C ARG A 294 -15.77 40.65 -1.86
N LEU A 295 -14.63 40.83 -2.53
CA LEU A 295 -14.11 42.16 -2.81
C LEU A 295 -15.23 42.93 -3.52
N GLN A 296 -15.65 44.06 -2.94
CA GLN A 296 -16.68 44.91 -3.52
C GLN A 296 -16.20 45.39 -4.89
N ASP A 297 -16.93 45.03 -5.96
CA ASP A 297 -16.64 45.44 -7.35
C ASP A 297 -16.43 46.96 -7.51
N ASP A 298 -16.90 47.76 -6.55
CA ASP A 298 -16.77 49.22 -6.54
C ASP A 298 -15.32 49.74 -6.40
N ASP A 299 -14.39 48.98 -5.78
CA ASP A 299 -13.02 49.48 -5.55
C ASP A 299 -12.13 49.44 -6.81
N LEU A 300 -12.39 48.52 -7.75
CA LEU A 300 -11.66 48.45 -9.02
C LEU A 300 -12.22 49.39 -10.10
N LEU A 301 -13.46 49.86 -9.95
CA LEU A 301 -14.09 50.82 -10.87
C LEU A 301 -13.66 52.28 -10.62
N THR A 302 -13.05 52.57 -9.49
CA THR A 302 -12.70 53.94 -9.07
C THR A 302 -11.58 54.58 -9.91
N PRO A 303 -10.47 53.89 -10.25
CA PRO A 303 -9.44 54.45 -11.14
C PRO A 303 -9.93 54.68 -12.57
N LEU A 304 -10.80 53.80 -13.09
CA LEU A 304 -11.34 53.91 -14.44
C LEU A 304 -12.30 55.09 -14.58
N LYS A 305 -13.18 55.30 -13.59
CA LYS A 305 -14.06 56.49 -13.52
C LYS A 305 -13.26 57.77 -13.34
N GLN A 306 -12.17 57.76 -12.57
CA GLN A 306 -11.29 58.92 -12.44
C GLN A 306 -10.57 59.26 -13.75
N ALA A 307 -10.11 58.26 -14.51
CA ALA A 307 -9.52 58.46 -15.83
C ALA A 307 -10.54 59.00 -16.85
N GLN A 308 -11.77 58.47 -16.87
CA GLN A 308 -12.84 58.96 -17.75
C GLN A 308 -13.23 60.42 -17.44
N ASN A 309 -13.35 60.76 -16.16
CA ASN A 309 -13.63 62.13 -15.72
C ASN A 309 -12.49 63.11 -16.09
N GLY A 310 -11.22 62.66 -16.04
CA GLY A 310 -10.07 63.44 -16.48
C GLY A 310 -10.10 63.79 -17.98
N VAL A 311 -10.50 62.84 -18.82
CA VAL A 311 -10.65 63.06 -20.28
C VAL A 311 -11.80 64.03 -20.59
N GLU A 312 -12.90 63.95 -19.85
CA GLU A 312 -14.04 64.85 -20.01
C GLU A 312 -13.72 66.29 -19.57
N LEU A 313 -12.90 66.45 -18.53
CA LEU A 313 -12.42 67.75 -18.06
C LEU A 313 -11.44 68.39 -19.06
N ALA A 314 -10.54 67.61 -19.66
CA ALA A 314 -9.63 68.07 -20.71
C ALA A 314 -10.40 68.53 -21.97
N ARG A 315 -11.43 67.78 -22.39
CA ARG A 315 -12.33 68.20 -23.49
C ARG A 315 -13.06 69.52 -23.23
N LYS A 316 -13.44 69.80 -21.98
CA LYS A 316 -14.08 71.07 -21.60
C LYS A 316 -13.11 72.25 -21.60
N GLN A 317 -11.83 72.04 -21.29
CA GLN A 317 -10.80 73.08 -21.31
C GLN A 317 -10.37 73.45 -22.74
N ASP A 318 -10.35 72.49 -23.67
CA ASP A 318 -10.02 72.73 -25.09
C ASP A 318 -11.07 73.56 -25.86
N ALA A 319 -12.32 73.59 -25.38
CA ALA A 319 -13.38 74.37 -26.00
C ALA A 319 -13.23 75.89 -25.80
N GLN A 320 -12.36 76.34 -24.87
CA GLN A 320 -12.20 77.75 -24.51
C GLN A 320 -10.90 78.41 -25.02
N HIS A 321 -9.97 77.70 -25.67
CA HIS A 321 -8.72 78.30 -26.18
C HIS A 321 -8.61 78.32 -27.71
N CYS A 322 -8.46 79.53 -28.24
CA CYS A 322 -8.42 79.88 -29.65
C CYS A 322 -7.00 79.74 -30.25
N GLY A 323 -6.89 79.35 -31.52
CA GLY A 323 -5.84 79.91 -32.40
C GLY A 323 -4.79 79.00 -33.05
N CYS A 324 -4.32 77.90 -32.44
CA CYS A 324 -3.17 77.16 -32.98
C CYS A 324 -3.55 75.74 -33.44
N ARG A 325 -3.54 75.47 -34.75
CA ARG A 325 -3.84 74.13 -35.33
C ARG A 325 -2.85 73.05 -34.88
N GLY A 326 -1.61 73.40 -34.55
CA GLY A 326 -0.57 72.43 -34.18
C GLY A 326 -0.80 71.77 -32.82
N GLU A 327 -1.21 72.54 -31.81
CA GLU A 327 -1.41 72.03 -30.44
C GLU A 327 -2.62 71.09 -30.33
N ARG A 328 -3.71 71.36 -31.07
CA ARG A 328 -4.90 70.49 -31.07
C ARG A 328 -4.61 69.09 -31.62
N VAL A 329 -3.68 68.97 -32.58
CA VAL A 329 -3.28 67.67 -33.12
C VAL A 329 -2.44 66.90 -32.10
N ALA A 330 -1.59 67.57 -31.33
CA ALA A 330 -0.80 66.95 -30.28
C ALA A 330 -1.68 66.44 -29.12
N VAL A 331 -2.65 67.23 -28.66
CA VAL A 331 -3.61 66.83 -27.61
C VAL A 331 -4.49 65.67 -28.10
N ALA A 332 -5.00 65.73 -29.34
CA ALA A 332 -5.79 64.63 -29.91
C ALA A 332 -4.97 63.32 -30.00
N ARG A 333 -3.69 63.41 -30.36
CA ARG A 333 -2.78 62.25 -30.39
C ARG A 333 -2.56 61.67 -28.99
N GLN A 334 -2.33 62.51 -27.99
CA GLN A 334 -2.12 62.09 -26.61
C GLN A 334 -3.38 61.47 -25.99
N VAL A 335 -4.56 61.99 -26.32
CA VAL A 335 -5.85 61.41 -25.89
C VAL A 335 -6.06 60.04 -26.54
N GLU A 336 -5.78 59.88 -27.84
CA GLU A 336 -5.93 58.59 -28.50
C GLU A 336 -4.90 57.57 -27.99
N GLU A 337 -3.66 57.98 -27.73
CA GLU A 337 -2.63 57.13 -27.11
C GLU A 337 -3.03 56.68 -25.71
N SER A 338 -3.59 57.59 -24.89
CA SER A 338 -4.14 57.23 -23.57
C SER A 338 -5.31 56.25 -23.70
N ARG A 339 -6.17 56.42 -24.71
CA ARG A 339 -7.31 55.54 -24.98
C ARG A 339 -6.86 54.14 -25.38
N VAL A 340 -5.85 54.04 -26.25
CA VAL A 340 -5.24 52.77 -26.64
C VAL A 340 -4.60 52.07 -25.45
N ASN A 341 -3.87 52.80 -24.59
CA ASN A 341 -3.27 52.22 -23.38
C ASN A 341 -4.33 51.68 -22.39
N VAL A 342 -5.47 52.37 -22.24
CA VAL A 342 -6.58 51.88 -21.41
C VAL A 342 -7.19 50.60 -22.00
N VAL A 343 -7.39 50.54 -23.33
CA VAL A 343 -7.90 49.33 -23.99
C VAL A 343 -6.93 48.16 -23.87
N LEU A 344 -5.63 48.40 -24.03
CA LEU A 344 -4.59 47.37 -23.84
C LEU A 344 -4.54 46.87 -22.40
N ALA A 345 -4.62 47.77 -21.41
CA ALA A 345 -4.68 47.38 -20.01
C ALA A 345 -5.95 46.58 -19.70
N GLN A 346 -7.10 46.96 -20.26
CA GLN A 346 -8.35 46.22 -20.10
C GLN A 346 -8.27 44.82 -20.72
N ALA A 347 -7.70 44.69 -21.93
CA ALA A 347 -7.51 43.40 -22.58
C ALA A 347 -6.56 42.49 -21.77
N ALA A 348 -5.48 43.04 -21.21
CA ALA A 348 -4.58 42.30 -20.32
C ALA A 348 -5.27 41.86 -19.01
N ILE A 349 -6.15 42.70 -18.44
CA ILE A 349 -6.95 42.32 -17.27
C ILE A 349 -7.90 41.18 -17.62
N GLU A 350 -8.61 41.26 -18.74
CA GLU A 350 -9.53 40.21 -19.21
C GLU A 350 -8.80 38.87 -19.42
N GLU A 351 -7.62 38.88 -20.05
CA GLU A 351 -6.78 37.68 -20.20
C GLU A 351 -6.40 37.08 -18.83
N THR A 352 -5.97 37.91 -17.87
CA THR A 352 -5.64 37.39 -16.53
C THR A 352 -6.85 36.87 -15.76
N VAL A 353 -8.05 37.43 -16.00
CA VAL A 353 -9.29 36.94 -15.38
C VAL A 353 -9.66 35.58 -15.95
N GLU A 354 -9.55 35.38 -17.27
CA GLU A 354 -9.78 34.09 -17.92
C GLU A 354 -8.80 33.01 -17.40
N GLU A 355 -7.52 33.35 -17.23
CA GLU A 355 -6.53 32.45 -16.63
C GLU A 355 -6.88 32.09 -15.18
N LEU A 356 -7.33 33.06 -14.38
CA LEU A 356 -7.74 32.83 -12.99
C LEU A 356 -8.98 31.94 -12.90
N ASP A 357 -9.95 32.11 -13.80
CA ASP A 357 -11.14 31.25 -13.87
C ASP A 357 -10.75 29.81 -14.23
N ALA A 358 -9.83 29.61 -15.17
CA ALA A 358 -9.31 28.28 -15.50
C ALA A 358 -8.60 27.62 -14.31
N VAL A 359 -7.82 28.38 -13.54
CA VAL A 359 -7.19 27.88 -12.30
C VAL A 359 -8.26 27.54 -11.24
N ALA A 360 -9.30 28.37 -11.10
CA ALA A 360 -10.38 28.13 -10.15
C ALA A 360 -11.16 26.84 -10.47
N ASP A 361 -11.38 26.54 -11.75
CA ASP A 361 -12.02 25.29 -12.18
C ASP A 361 -11.13 24.07 -11.88
N ILE A 362 -9.81 24.15 -12.16
CA ILE A 362 -8.86 23.08 -11.80
C ILE A 362 -8.84 22.83 -10.27
N LEU A 363 -8.90 23.89 -9.46
CA LEU A 363 -8.94 23.77 -8.00
C LEU A 363 -10.25 23.12 -7.53
N ARG A 364 -11.38 23.45 -8.16
CA ARG A 364 -12.69 22.85 -7.84
C ARG A 364 -12.72 21.35 -8.15
N ASP A 365 -12.17 20.94 -9.29
CA ASP A 365 -12.03 19.53 -9.67
C ASP A 365 -11.13 18.77 -8.69
N ARG A 366 -10.07 19.41 -8.19
CA ARG A 366 -9.20 18.83 -7.16
C ARG A 366 -9.91 18.68 -5.81
N GLU A 367 -10.70 19.66 -5.40
CA GLU A 367 -11.52 19.57 -4.17
C GLU A 367 -12.58 18.47 -4.25
N GLU A 368 -13.15 18.21 -5.43
CA GLU A 368 -14.09 17.10 -5.63
C GLU A 368 -13.37 15.74 -5.47
N LYS A 369 -12.21 15.57 -6.11
CA LYS A 369 -11.39 14.35 -5.94
C LYS A 369 -10.93 14.12 -4.51
N ILE A 370 -10.60 15.19 -3.78
CA ILE A 370 -10.25 15.07 -2.35
C ILE A 370 -11.45 14.55 -1.55
N ARG A 371 -12.66 15.06 -1.81
CA ARG A 371 -13.89 14.58 -1.16
C ARG A 371 -14.21 13.12 -1.49
N GLU A 372 -13.99 12.68 -2.73
CA GLU A 372 -14.13 11.27 -3.11
C GLU A 372 -13.15 10.38 -2.33
N LEU A 373 -11.87 10.78 -2.27
CA LEU A 373 -10.85 10.05 -1.51
C LEU A 373 -11.15 10.01 0.00
N GLU A 374 -11.69 11.09 0.57
CA GLU A 374 -12.13 11.12 1.96
C GLU A 374 -13.26 10.11 2.22
N ALA A 375 -14.22 9.99 1.30
CA ALA A 375 -15.29 9.00 1.38
C ALA A 375 -14.76 7.56 1.32
N ASP A 376 -13.81 7.28 0.42
CA ASP A 376 -13.16 5.97 0.31
C ASP A 376 -12.36 5.61 1.57
N ILE A 377 -11.61 6.57 2.13
CA ILE A 377 -10.88 6.39 3.40
C ILE A 377 -11.85 6.04 4.52
N GLN A 378 -12.99 6.73 4.62
CA GLN A 378 -14.00 6.46 5.64
C GLN A 378 -14.62 5.06 5.48
N SER A 379 -14.86 4.63 4.24
CA SER A 379 -15.36 3.28 3.92
C SER A 379 -14.36 2.19 4.33
N LEU A 380 -13.07 2.39 4.02
CA LEU A 380 -12.00 1.48 4.42
C LEU A 380 -11.83 1.42 5.94
N GLN A 381 -11.92 2.55 6.64
CA GLN A 381 -11.87 2.58 8.10
C GLN A 381 -13.02 1.78 8.73
N ASN A 382 -14.24 1.92 8.20
CA ASN A 382 -15.39 1.15 8.68
C ASN A 382 -15.20 -0.36 8.46
N THR A 383 -14.68 -0.74 7.29
CA THR A 383 -14.37 -2.15 6.97
C THR A 383 -13.29 -2.72 7.89
N LEU A 384 -12.26 -1.93 8.22
CA LEU A 384 -11.20 -2.31 9.15
C LEU A 384 -11.71 -2.49 10.58
N ILE A 385 -12.62 -1.60 11.04
CA ILE A 385 -13.24 -1.73 12.37
C ILE A 385 -14.07 -3.02 12.43
N HIS A 386 -14.83 -3.35 11.39
CA HIS A 386 -15.59 -4.59 11.35
C HIS A 386 -14.70 -5.83 11.32
N SER A 387 -13.62 -5.84 10.53
CA SER A 387 -12.70 -6.99 10.53
C SER A 387 -11.97 -7.15 11.87
N GLN A 388 -11.64 -6.06 12.57
CA GLN A 388 -11.12 -6.11 13.94
C GLN A 388 -12.13 -6.75 14.91
N GLN A 389 -13.40 -6.35 14.83
CA GLN A 389 -14.46 -6.94 15.65
C GLN A 389 -14.64 -8.44 15.37
N ASP A 390 -14.60 -8.85 14.10
CA ASP A 390 -14.68 -10.26 13.70
C ASP A 390 -13.49 -11.07 14.23
N ILE A 391 -12.28 -10.51 14.16
CA ILE A 391 -11.07 -11.15 14.72
C ILE A 391 -11.20 -11.31 16.23
N ASP A 392 -11.67 -10.29 16.96
CA ASP A 392 -11.86 -10.38 18.42
C ASP A 392 -12.86 -11.48 18.80
N VAL A 393 -13.95 -11.63 18.03
CA VAL A 393 -14.93 -12.71 18.22
C VAL A 393 -14.30 -14.09 17.96
N LEU A 394 -13.42 -14.21 16.97
CA LEU A 394 -12.72 -15.47 16.66
C LEU A 394 -11.60 -15.80 17.67
N LEU A 395 -10.99 -14.79 18.31
CA LEU A 395 -9.94 -14.98 19.32
C LEU A 395 -10.48 -15.41 20.68
N GLN A 396 -11.68 -14.96 21.08
CA GLN A 396 -12.29 -15.32 22.37
C GLN A 396 -12.34 -16.84 22.65
N PRO A 397 -12.79 -17.70 21.71
CA PRO A 397 -12.78 -19.16 21.91
C PRO A 397 -11.37 -19.72 22.12
N VAL A 398 -10.37 -19.19 21.40
CA VAL A 398 -8.98 -19.65 21.48
C VAL A 398 -8.37 -19.32 22.84
N GLU A 399 -8.62 -18.13 23.37
CA GLU A 399 -8.19 -17.74 24.72
C GLU A 399 -8.85 -18.58 25.82
N CYS A 400 -10.13 -18.93 25.63
CA CYS A 400 -10.87 -19.80 26.53
C CYS A 400 -10.30 -21.23 26.53
N GLU A 401 -10.03 -21.79 25.35
CA GLU A 401 -9.41 -23.11 25.21
C GLU A 401 -7.99 -23.15 25.81
N ALA A 402 -7.19 -22.11 25.57
CA ALA A 402 -5.84 -22.02 26.12
C ALA A 402 -5.87 -22.01 27.66
N SER A 403 -6.82 -21.26 28.25
CA SER A 403 -7.04 -21.22 29.70
C SER A 403 -7.48 -22.58 30.25
N GLN A 404 -8.37 -23.28 29.54
CA GLN A 404 -8.82 -24.62 29.94
C GLN A 404 -7.68 -25.64 29.87
N ARG A 405 -6.84 -25.60 28.82
CA ARG A 405 -5.66 -26.48 28.70
C ARG A 405 -4.64 -26.18 29.80
N GLY A 406 -4.43 -24.91 30.15
CA GLY A 406 -3.60 -24.51 31.28
C GLY A 406 -4.05 -25.16 32.61
N LEU A 407 -5.36 -25.14 32.89
CA LEU A 407 -5.91 -25.81 34.07
C LEU A 407 -5.72 -27.33 34.06
N GLN A 408 -5.82 -27.97 32.89
CA GLN A 408 -5.55 -29.41 32.76
C GLN A 408 -4.09 -29.75 33.04
N ILE A 409 -3.15 -28.96 32.49
CA ILE A 409 -1.71 -29.14 32.71
C ILE A 409 -1.37 -29.02 34.20
N ASN A 410 -1.89 -27.99 34.89
CA ASN A 410 -1.65 -27.80 36.32
C ASN A 410 -2.18 -29.00 37.15
N ASN A 411 -3.33 -29.57 36.78
CA ASN A 411 -3.86 -30.77 37.43
C ASN A 411 -2.97 -32.01 37.21
N PHE A 412 -2.37 -32.14 36.01
CA PHE A 412 -1.39 -33.21 35.76
C PHE A 412 -0.10 -33.00 36.56
N GLU A 413 0.37 -31.76 36.70
CA GLU A 413 1.54 -31.42 37.52
C GLU A 413 1.31 -31.77 38.99
N ASP A 414 0.17 -31.40 39.57
CA ASP A 414 -0.22 -31.78 40.94
C ASP A 414 -0.23 -33.29 41.14
N LYS A 415 -0.75 -34.05 40.17
CA LYS A 415 -0.76 -35.52 40.21
C LYS A 415 0.65 -36.10 40.14
N LEU A 416 1.50 -35.58 39.26
CA LEU A 416 2.90 -36.00 39.13
C LEU A 416 3.68 -35.69 40.42
N GLN A 417 3.43 -34.55 41.06
CA GLN A 417 4.07 -34.19 42.31
C GLN A 417 3.66 -35.13 43.45
N ARG A 418 2.36 -35.50 43.55
CA ARG A 418 1.87 -36.49 44.52
C ARG A 418 2.50 -37.87 44.29
N LEU A 419 2.56 -38.33 43.04
CA LEU A 419 3.21 -39.59 42.69
C LEU A 419 4.70 -39.57 43.01
N SER A 420 5.39 -38.46 42.73
CA SER A 420 6.80 -38.28 43.07
C SER A 420 7.05 -38.40 44.57
N SER A 421 6.23 -37.73 45.40
CA SER A 421 6.32 -37.84 46.86
C SER A 421 6.06 -39.26 47.34
N ALA A 422 5.03 -39.94 46.82
CA ALA A 422 4.71 -41.33 47.17
C ALA A 422 5.84 -42.31 46.80
N MET A 423 6.48 -42.10 45.64
CA MET A 423 7.65 -42.89 45.24
C MET A 423 8.84 -42.68 46.18
N LYS A 424 9.12 -41.42 46.57
CA LYS A 424 10.19 -41.11 47.53
C LYS A 424 9.94 -41.77 48.89
N ASP A 425 8.70 -41.74 49.37
CA ASP A 425 8.30 -42.40 50.62
C ASP A 425 8.46 -43.93 50.53
N SER A 426 8.02 -44.53 49.42
CA SER A 426 8.21 -45.96 49.16
C SER A 426 9.70 -46.35 49.09
N GLN A 427 10.51 -45.55 48.40
CA GLN A 427 11.95 -45.76 48.32
C GLN A 427 12.59 -45.72 49.71
N LYS A 428 12.24 -44.73 50.53
CA LYS A 428 12.72 -44.62 51.91
C LYS A 428 12.32 -45.85 52.74
N ASN A 429 11.08 -46.31 52.63
CA ASN A 429 10.62 -47.51 53.34
C ASN A 429 11.39 -48.77 52.91
N ILE A 430 11.72 -48.91 51.62
CA ILE A 430 12.54 -50.02 51.12
C ILE A 430 13.98 -49.92 51.67
N GLU A 431 14.58 -48.73 51.65
CA GLU A 431 15.92 -48.48 52.20
C GLU A 431 16.00 -48.81 53.69
N ASP A 432 15.01 -48.37 54.48
CA ASP A 432 14.94 -48.67 55.91
C ASP A 432 14.73 -50.18 56.16
N TYR A 433 13.90 -50.86 55.37
CA TYR A 433 13.74 -52.32 55.45
C TYR A 433 15.04 -53.09 55.12
N ILE A 434 15.77 -52.66 54.08
CA ILE A 434 17.06 -53.25 53.72
C ILE A 434 18.05 -53.07 54.88
N ARG A 435 18.13 -51.85 55.44
CA ARG A 435 18.98 -51.55 56.59
C ARG A 435 18.64 -52.43 57.80
N ASP A 436 17.36 -52.60 58.11
CA ASP A 436 16.92 -53.48 59.21
C ASP A 436 17.30 -54.94 58.96
N LYS A 437 17.16 -55.43 57.73
CA LYS A 437 17.60 -56.80 57.37
C LYS A 437 19.12 -56.97 57.47
N GLU A 438 19.89 -55.98 57.06
CA GLU A 438 21.35 -55.99 57.19
C GLU A 438 21.79 -56.00 58.67
N THR A 439 21.16 -55.20 59.53
CA THR A 439 21.47 -55.21 60.97
C THR A 439 21.10 -56.54 61.63
N SER A 440 19.95 -57.14 61.26
CA SER A 440 19.55 -58.47 61.71
C SER A 440 20.53 -59.55 61.26
N TYR A 441 20.92 -59.55 59.98
CA TYR A 441 21.88 -60.50 59.42
C TYR A 441 23.26 -60.38 60.09
N ASN A 442 23.74 -59.15 60.31
CA ASN A 442 25.01 -58.91 61.01
C ASN A 442 24.96 -59.37 62.47
N SER A 443 23.83 -59.19 63.15
CA SER A 443 23.63 -59.69 64.52
C SER A 443 23.63 -61.21 64.58
N GLN A 444 22.98 -61.88 63.61
CA GLN A 444 23.02 -63.33 63.46
C GLN A 444 24.44 -63.84 63.16
N LYS A 445 25.17 -63.19 62.24
CA LYS A 445 26.55 -63.54 61.93
C LYS A 445 27.46 -63.45 63.16
N ARG A 446 27.27 -62.43 64.01
CA ARG A 446 27.99 -62.29 65.29
C ARG A 446 27.63 -63.39 66.28
N SER A 447 26.36 -63.77 66.40
CA SER A 447 25.96 -64.88 67.29
C SER A 447 26.49 -66.22 66.80
N GLU A 448 26.48 -66.49 65.49
CA GLU A 448 27.09 -67.67 64.88
C GLU A 448 28.61 -67.74 65.15
N GLN A 449 29.33 -66.61 65.02
CA GLN A 449 30.75 -66.54 65.39
C GLN A 449 30.99 -66.83 66.88
N LYS A 450 30.11 -66.33 67.76
CA LYS A 450 30.18 -66.60 69.20
C LYS A 450 29.93 -68.08 69.52
N ILE A 451 28.97 -68.71 68.86
CA ILE A 451 28.69 -70.15 68.98
C ILE A 451 29.92 -70.94 68.53
N LYS A 452 30.50 -70.63 67.36
CA LYS A 452 31.72 -71.29 66.88
C LYS A 452 32.89 -71.15 67.86
N LYS A 453 33.06 -69.98 68.48
CA LYS A 453 34.08 -69.77 69.51
C LYS A 453 33.84 -70.65 70.75
N LEU A 454 32.61 -70.69 71.25
CA LEU A 454 32.24 -71.52 72.40
C LEU A 454 32.37 -73.02 72.10
N GLN A 455 32.10 -73.45 70.87
CA GLN A 455 32.33 -74.83 70.43
C GLN A 455 33.80 -75.22 70.52
N LEU A 456 34.71 -74.37 70.03
CA LEU A 456 36.16 -74.59 70.14
C LEU A 456 36.65 -74.61 71.59
N GLU A 457 36.11 -73.73 72.45
CA GLU A 457 36.41 -73.73 73.89
C GLU A 457 35.94 -75.03 74.57
N LEU A 458 34.76 -75.54 74.20
CA LEU A 458 34.23 -76.82 74.68
C LEU A 458 35.09 -78.01 74.24
N GLU A 459 35.49 -78.05 72.97
CA GLU A 459 36.39 -79.08 72.43
C GLU A 459 37.73 -79.08 73.17
N SER A 460 38.31 -77.90 73.45
CA SER A 460 39.53 -77.76 74.25
C SER A 460 39.36 -78.30 75.68
N ILE A 461 38.24 -77.99 76.35
CA ILE A 461 37.97 -78.50 77.70
C ILE A 461 37.77 -80.03 77.67
N GLN A 462 37.15 -80.57 76.62
CA GLN A 462 37.00 -82.01 76.44
C GLN A 462 38.36 -82.69 76.29
N GLU A 463 39.25 -82.12 75.47
CA GLU A 463 40.64 -82.60 75.32
C GLU A 463 41.40 -82.57 76.65
N ASP A 464 41.30 -81.46 77.40
CA ASP A 464 41.93 -81.33 78.73
C ASP A 464 41.40 -82.37 79.73
N LEU A 465 40.09 -82.64 79.74
CA LEU A 465 39.46 -83.67 80.58
C LEU A 465 39.90 -85.07 80.19
N GLU A 466 39.95 -85.40 78.89
CA GLU A 466 40.46 -86.68 78.40
C GLU A 466 41.92 -86.89 78.79
N GLN A 467 42.72 -85.81 78.74
CA GLN A 467 44.12 -85.85 79.17
C GLN A 467 44.25 -86.06 80.69
N CYS A 468 43.42 -85.39 81.50
CA CYS A 468 43.35 -85.61 82.94
C CYS A 468 42.93 -87.05 83.29
N LEU A 469 41.94 -87.61 82.60
CA LEU A 469 41.50 -88.99 82.80
C LEU A 469 42.60 -90.00 82.50
N LYS A 470 43.41 -89.78 81.44
CA LYS A 470 44.58 -90.62 81.14
C LYS A 470 45.65 -90.56 82.23
N THR A 471 45.81 -89.44 82.92
CA THR A 471 46.76 -89.32 84.05
C THR A 471 46.25 -89.95 85.35
N PHE A 472 44.95 -90.23 85.46
CA PHE A 472 44.31 -90.80 86.65
C PHE A 472 44.22 -92.32 86.63
N GLU A 473 44.80 -93.00 85.63
CA GLU A 473 45.01 -94.46 85.72
C GLU A 473 45.92 -94.76 86.92
N PRO A 474 45.40 -95.44 87.97
CA PRO A 474 46.20 -95.76 89.13
C PRO A 474 47.29 -96.74 88.71
N SER A 475 48.54 -96.32 88.87
CA SER A 475 49.69 -97.22 88.88
C SER A 475 49.40 -98.35 89.88
N GLU A 476 49.22 -99.56 89.35
CA GLU A 476 48.99 -100.80 90.10
C GLU A 476 49.92 -100.89 91.31
N VAL A 477 49.32 -101.03 92.49
CA VAL A 477 49.93 -101.64 93.68
C VAL A 477 48.97 -102.71 94.20
#